data_AF-A0A8X6Y5J9-F1
#
_entry.id   AF-A0A8X6Y5J9-F1
#
_cell.length_a   1.000
_cell.length_b   1.000
_cell.length_c   1.000
_cell.angle_alpha   90.00
_cell.angle_beta   90.00
_cell.angle_gamma   90.00
#
_symmetry.space_group_name_H-M   'P 1'
#
loop_
_entity.id
_entity.type
_entity.pdbx_description
1 polymer ?
#
loop_
_entity_poly.entity_id
_entity_poly.type
_entity_poly.pdbx_seq_one_letter_code
_entity_poly.pdbx_strand_id
1 'polypeptide(L)'
;MLLELCKNLQQKIEKLEAKIERLERENESLKAENKALKIENAELRERLGLSSKNSSIPSSKELYKIKKNKPKSERNIGGQVGHKGSFRANMDADEVIKVKLSSTCECGGEIAICKKPYIHQKLIFRN
;
A
#
# COMPACT_ATOMS: atom_id res chain seq x y z
N MET A 1 36.56 62.64 -14.05
CA MET A 1 35.33 62.12 -14.70
C MET A 1 35.56 60.83 -15.46
N LEU A 2 36.49 60.78 -16.44
CA LEU A 2 36.81 59.54 -17.19
C LEU A 2 37.34 58.39 -16.30
N LEU A 3 38.26 58.68 -15.39
CA LEU A 3 38.88 57.70 -14.50
C LEU A 3 37.85 57.00 -13.58
N GLU A 4 36.86 57.76 -13.11
CA GLU A 4 35.78 57.25 -12.25
C GLU A 4 34.80 56.35 -13.02
N LEU A 5 34.53 56.69 -14.28
CA LEU A 5 33.73 55.88 -15.19
C LEU A 5 34.43 54.55 -15.49
N CYS A 6 35.73 54.57 -15.78
CA CYS A 6 36.51 53.35 -16.03
C CYS A 6 36.51 52.42 -14.81
N LYS A 7 36.67 52.96 -13.59
CA LYS A 7 36.59 52.15 -12.35
C LYS A 7 35.21 51.52 -12.17
N ASN A 8 34.14 52.27 -12.39
CA ASN A 8 32.77 51.75 -12.29
C ASN A 8 32.49 50.64 -13.32
N LEU A 9 32.98 50.80 -14.55
CA LEU A 9 32.84 49.79 -15.59
C LEU A 9 33.64 48.53 -15.23
N GLN A 10 34.87 48.67 -14.72
CA GLN A 10 35.69 47.55 -14.26
C GLN A 10 34.97 46.74 -13.17
N GLN A 11 34.43 47.41 -12.15
CA GLN A 11 33.67 46.75 -11.07
C GLN A 11 32.40 46.06 -11.58
N LYS A 12 31.74 46.60 -12.60
CA LYS A 12 30.57 45.96 -13.21
C LYS A 12 30.97 44.70 -13.99
N ILE A 13 32.08 44.75 -14.72
CA ILE A 13 32.61 43.60 -15.46
C ILE A 13 32.92 42.47 -14.49
N GLU A 14 33.69 42.73 -13.42
CA GLU A 14 34.03 41.73 -12.40
C GLU A 14 32.78 41.10 -11.75
N LYS A 15 31.77 41.92 -11.44
CA LYS A 15 30.49 41.43 -10.90
C LYS A 15 29.73 40.55 -11.88
N LEU A 16 29.75 40.88 -13.17
CA LEU A 16 29.09 40.10 -14.21
C LEU A 16 29.82 38.78 -14.45
N GLU A 17 31.15 38.79 -14.50
CA GLU A 17 31.98 37.60 -14.63
C GLU A 17 31.74 36.62 -13.47
N ALA A 18 31.76 37.11 -12.23
CA ALA A 18 31.46 36.29 -11.06
C ALA A 18 30.02 35.71 -11.10
N LYS A 19 29.06 36.47 -11.64
CA LYS A 19 27.69 35.99 -11.81
C LYS A 19 27.60 34.92 -12.90
N ILE A 20 28.31 35.07 -14.01
CA ILE A 20 28.37 34.09 -15.10
C ILE A 20 28.96 32.78 -14.57
N GLU A 21 30.10 32.82 -13.89
CA GLU A 21 30.75 31.62 -13.36
C GLU A 21 29.85 30.88 -12.35
N ARG A 22 29.10 31.62 -11.53
CA ARG A 22 28.11 31.01 -10.61
C ARG A 22 26.98 30.35 -11.37
N LEU A 23 26.42 31.03 -12.37
CA LEU A 23 25.31 30.50 -13.18
C LEU A 23 25.75 29.29 -14.02
N GLU A 24 26.98 29.28 -14.53
CA GLU A 24 27.53 28.14 -15.27
C GLU A 24 27.64 26.91 -14.38
N ARG A 25 28.20 27.07 -13.17
CA ARG A 25 28.25 25.98 -12.18
C ARG A 25 26.87 25.45 -11.79
N GLU A 26 25.92 26.35 -11.56
CA GLU A 26 24.55 25.95 -11.24
C GLU A 26 23.89 25.20 -12.41
N ASN A 27 24.11 25.66 -13.64
CA ASN A 27 23.57 25.04 -14.85
C ASN A 27 24.18 23.65 -15.09
N GLU A 28 25.47 23.47 -14.84
CA GLU A 28 26.13 22.15 -14.89
C GLU A 28 25.55 21.19 -13.84
N SER A 29 25.38 21.65 -12.60
CA SER A 29 24.76 20.87 -11.53
C SER A 29 23.34 20.44 -11.90
N LEU A 30 22.52 21.38 -12.37
CA LEU A 30 21.13 21.11 -12.77
C LEU A 30 21.04 20.17 -13.97
N LYS A 31 21.97 20.26 -14.93
CA LYS A 31 22.05 19.33 -16.07
C LYS A 31 22.40 17.92 -15.62
N ALA A 32 23.33 17.77 -14.68
CA ALA A 32 23.70 16.47 -14.12
C ALA A 32 22.52 15.82 -13.38
N GLU A 33 21.83 16.60 -12.53
CA GLU A 33 20.64 16.13 -11.83
C GLU A 33 19.51 15.75 -12.79
N ASN A 34 19.21 16.59 -13.78
CA ASN A 34 18.22 16.27 -14.80
C ASN A 34 18.54 14.97 -15.56
N LYS A 35 19.83 14.73 -15.86
CA LYS A 35 20.25 13.49 -16.52
C LYS A 35 20.01 12.28 -15.61
N ALA A 36 20.37 12.37 -14.34
CA ALA A 36 20.13 11.30 -13.36
C ALA A 36 18.62 11.00 -13.21
N LEU A 37 17.81 12.04 -13.03
CA LEU A 37 16.36 11.90 -12.91
C LEU A 37 15.72 11.32 -14.18
N LYS A 38 16.20 11.69 -15.38
CA LYS A 38 15.70 11.11 -16.64
C LYS A 38 16.02 9.62 -16.76
N ILE A 39 17.20 9.19 -16.32
CA ILE A 39 17.58 7.78 -16.31
C ILE A 39 16.67 7.01 -15.35
N GLU A 40 16.52 7.50 -14.11
CA GLU A 40 15.64 6.87 -13.12
C GLU A 40 14.18 6.81 -13.62
N ASN A 41 13.68 7.89 -14.22
CA ASN A 41 12.33 7.91 -14.77
C ASN A 41 12.13 6.88 -15.89
N ALA A 42 13.12 6.71 -16.76
CA ALA A 42 13.08 5.71 -17.83
C ALA A 42 13.04 4.28 -17.25
N GLU A 43 13.90 3.97 -16.29
CA GLU A 43 13.91 2.66 -15.62
C GLU A 43 12.59 2.37 -14.89
N LEU A 44 12.05 3.36 -14.16
CA LEU A 44 10.77 3.20 -13.47
C LEU A 44 9.62 2.99 -14.45
N ARG A 45 9.60 3.73 -15.57
CA ARG A 45 8.60 3.55 -16.63
C ARG A 45 8.68 2.17 -17.27
N GLU A 46 9.88 1.66 -17.50
CA GLU A 46 10.06 0.30 -18.02
C GLU A 46 9.51 -0.72 -17.03
N ARG A 47 9.90 -0.64 -15.75
CA ARG A 47 9.42 -1.55 -14.69
C ARG A 47 7.90 -1.52 -14.53
N LEU A 48 7.29 -0.34 -14.59
CA LEU A 48 5.83 -0.18 -14.51
C LEU A 48 5.11 -0.66 -15.78
N GLY A 49 5.80 -0.61 -16.93
CA GLY A 49 5.29 -1.11 -18.20
C GLY A 49 5.23 -2.65 -18.28
N LEU A 50 6.05 -3.35 -17.48
CA LEU A 50 6.03 -4.81 -17.41
C LEU A 50 4.79 -5.30 -16.67
N SER A 51 3.88 -5.92 -17.42
CA SER A 51 2.67 -6.54 -16.89
C SER A 51 2.52 -7.96 -17.41
N SER A 52 1.71 -8.77 -16.73
CA SER A 52 1.42 -10.14 -17.18
C SER A 52 0.76 -10.21 -18.57
N LYS A 53 0.27 -9.07 -19.09
CA LYS A 53 -0.40 -8.97 -20.39
C LYS A 53 0.54 -8.72 -21.57
N ASN A 54 1.70 -8.11 -21.33
CA ASN A 54 2.58 -7.64 -22.40
C ASN A 54 4.03 -8.14 -22.29
N SER A 55 4.41 -8.79 -21.19
CA SER A 55 5.80 -9.21 -20.95
C SER A 55 5.99 -10.72 -20.81
N SER A 56 4.94 -11.52 -21.03
CA SER A 56 4.95 -12.99 -20.85
C SER A 56 5.38 -13.45 -19.44
N ILE A 57 5.49 -12.54 -18.48
CA ILE A 57 5.77 -12.82 -17.07
C ILE A 57 4.47 -13.37 -16.45
N PRO A 58 4.51 -14.50 -15.71
CA PRO A 58 3.32 -15.04 -15.07
C PRO A 58 2.76 -14.05 -14.05
N SER A 59 1.42 -13.98 -13.91
CA SER A 59 0.79 -13.06 -12.96
C SER A 59 1.32 -13.22 -11.53
N SER A 60 1.75 -14.42 -11.10
CA SER A 60 2.36 -14.61 -9.78
C SER A 60 3.65 -13.81 -9.56
N LYS A 61 4.41 -13.50 -10.62
CA LYS A 61 5.67 -12.73 -10.59
C LYS A 61 5.47 -11.24 -10.92
N GLU A 62 4.25 -10.80 -11.21
CA GLU A 62 3.92 -9.41 -11.49
C GLU A 62 3.99 -8.57 -10.20
N LEU A 63 4.96 -7.65 -10.13
CA LEU A 63 5.29 -6.86 -8.93
C LEU A 63 4.15 -5.91 -8.51
N TYR A 64 3.48 -5.29 -9.49
CA TYR A 64 2.46 -4.27 -9.24
C TYR A 64 1.10 -4.73 -9.75
N LYS A 65 0.34 -5.43 -8.88
CA LYS A 65 -1.05 -5.80 -9.19
C LYS A 65 -2.00 -4.69 -8.76
N ILE A 66 -2.53 -3.96 -9.73
CA ILE A 66 -3.66 -3.06 -9.50
C ILE A 66 -4.87 -3.92 -9.14
N LYS A 67 -5.26 -3.91 -7.86
CA LYS A 67 -6.49 -4.55 -7.39
C LYS A 67 -7.66 -3.78 -7.97
N LYS A 68 -8.41 -4.42 -8.87
CA LYS A 68 -9.68 -3.87 -9.35
C LYS A 68 -10.70 -3.95 -8.21
N ASN A 69 -11.27 -2.82 -7.83
CA ASN A 69 -12.46 -2.79 -6.98
C ASN A 69 -13.61 -3.40 -7.77
N LYS A 70 -13.84 -4.71 -7.59
CA LYS A 70 -15.00 -5.37 -8.15
C LYS A 70 -16.20 -5.12 -7.24
N PRO A 71 -17.38 -4.77 -7.79
CA PRO A 71 -18.59 -4.68 -6.99
C PRO A 71 -18.85 -6.03 -6.31
N LYS A 72 -19.39 -5.98 -5.09
CA LYS A 72 -19.81 -7.18 -4.38
C LYS A 72 -20.85 -7.90 -5.25
N SER A 73 -20.69 -9.21 -5.41
CA SER A 73 -21.67 -9.98 -6.17
C SER A 73 -23.02 -9.95 -5.46
N GLU A 74 -24.09 -9.78 -6.22
CA GLU A 74 -25.47 -9.96 -5.74
C GLU A 74 -25.80 -11.43 -5.45
N ARG A 75 -24.94 -12.37 -5.87
CA ARG A 75 -25.12 -13.79 -5.61
C ARG A 75 -24.96 -14.06 -4.12
N ASN A 76 -25.91 -14.83 -3.58
CA ASN A 76 -25.81 -15.35 -2.23
C ASN A 76 -24.56 -16.23 -2.10
N ILE A 77 -23.82 -16.03 -1.00
CA ILE A 77 -22.65 -16.83 -0.65
C ILE A 77 -23.16 -18.19 -0.18
N GLY A 78 -22.67 -19.28 -0.78
CA GLY A 78 -23.03 -20.65 -0.40
C GLY A 78 -23.28 -21.55 -1.59
N GLY A 79 -23.78 -22.76 -1.31
CA GLY A 79 -24.23 -23.70 -2.33
C GLY A 79 -25.45 -23.19 -3.09
N GLN A 80 -25.78 -23.89 -4.19
CA GLN A 80 -26.98 -23.59 -4.98
C GLN A 80 -28.26 -23.72 -4.13
N VAL A 81 -29.27 -22.90 -4.44
CA VAL A 81 -30.59 -23.00 -3.81
C VAL A 81 -31.16 -24.41 -4.00
N GLY A 82 -31.54 -25.06 -2.91
CA GLY A 82 -32.04 -26.44 -2.90
C GLY A 82 -30.96 -27.51 -2.66
N HIS A 83 -29.68 -27.17 -2.72
CA HIS A 83 -28.61 -28.10 -2.37
C HIS A 83 -28.57 -28.31 -0.85
N LYS A 84 -28.76 -29.56 -0.40
CA LYS A 84 -28.59 -29.90 1.01
C LYS A 84 -27.12 -29.70 1.39
N GLY A 85 -26.86 -28.79 2.33
CA GLY A 85 -25.51 -28.61 2.87
C GLY A 85 -25.02 -29.89 3.53
N SER A 86 -23.78 -30.28 3.26
CA SER A 86 -23.11 -31.34 4.01
C SER A 86 -22.29 -30.70 5.11
N PHE A 87 -22.68 -30.94 6.35
CA PHE A 87 -21.97 -30.49 7.54
C PHE A 87 -21.57 -31.73 8.35
N ARG A 88 -20.41 -31.66 9.02
CA ARG A 88 -20.06 -32.70 9.99
C ARG A 88 -21.05 -32.64 11.15
N ALA A 89 -21.47 -33.80 11.65
CA ALA A 89 -22.22 -33.87 12.90
C ALA A 89 -21.37 -33.31 14.04
N ASN A 90 -22.03 -32.68 15.03
CA ASN A 90 -21.35 -32.27 16.25
C ASN A 90 -20.79 -33.51 16.94
N MET A 91 -19.59 -33.40 17.50
CA MET A 91 -19.05 -34.45 18.37
C MET A 91 -19.77 -34.43 19.72
N ASP A 92 -19.92 -35.61 20.31
CA ASP A 92 -20.34 -35.73 21.70
C ASP A 92 -19.22 -35.20 22.61
N ALA A 93 -19.59 -34.46 23.65
CA ALA A 93 -18.64 -33.95 24.62
C ALA A 93 -18.33 -35.04 25.64
N ASP A 94 -17.03 -35.30 25.88
CA ASP A 94 -16.60 -36.20 26.94
C ASP A 94 -16.96 -35.65 28.34
N GLU A 95 -16.93 -34.32 28.49
CA GLU A 95 -17.25 -33.63 29.74
C GLU A 95 -18.02 -32.32 29.46
N VAL A 96 -19.00 -32.01 30.32
CA VAL A 96 -19.79 -30.77 30.25
C VAL A 96 -19.61 -29.94 31.51
N ILE A 97 -18.88 -28.83 31.38
CA ILE A 97 -18.63 -27.89 32.48
C ILE A 97 -19.65 -26.75 32.44
N LYS A 98 -20.44 -26.59 33.50
CA LYS A 98 -21.39 -25.48 33.64
C LYS A 98 -20.66 -24.23 34.15
N VAL A 99 -20.44 -23.27 33.26
CA VAL A 99 -19.88 -21.95 33.63
C VAL A 99 -21.02 -21.02 34.06
N LYS A 100 -20.92 -20.46 35.27
CA LYS A 100 -21.83 -19.40 35.73
C LYS A 100 -21.31 -18.06 35.19
N LEU A 101 -22.16 -17.32 34.49
CA LEU A 101 -21.87 -15.94 34.10
C LEU A 101 -22.18 -15.01 35.27
N SER A 102 -21.32 -14.03 35.54
CA SER A 102 -21.65 -12.94 36.46
C SER A 102 -22.76 -12.08 35.86
N SER A 103 -23.65 -11.55 36.70
CA SER A 103 -24.66 -10.57 36.29
C SER A 103 -24.05 -9.19 36.04
N THR A 104 -22.83 -8.95 36.49
CA THR A 104 -22.11 -7.69 36.37
C THR A 104 -20.76 -7.88 35.68
N CYS A 105 -20.45 -6.94 34.78
CA CYS A 105 -19.15 -6.80 34.15
C CYS A 105 -18.19 -6.07 35.09
N GLU A 106 -16.88 -6.24 34.90
CA GLU A 106 -15.85 -5.51 35.65
C GLU A 106 -15.98 -3.98 35.53
N CYS A 107 -16.63 -3.48 34.47
CA CYS A 107 -16.94 -2.05 34.30
C CYS A 107 -18.23 -1.59 34.99
N GLY A 108 -18.95 -2.46 35.71
CA GLY A 108 -20.20 -2.15 36.40
C GLY A 108 -21.48 -2.27 35.54
N GLY A 109 -21.37 -2.65 34.27
CA GLY A 109 -22.52 -2.89 33.40
C GLY A 109 -23.22 -4.23 33.64
N GLU A 110 -24.51 -4.31 33.34
CA GLU A 110 -25.29 -5.55 33.41
C GLU A 110 -24.96 -6.49 32.24
N ILE A 111 -24.78 -7.78 32.55
CA ILE A 111 -24.55 -8.84 31.55
C ILE A 111 -25.86 -9.60 31.33
N ALA A 112 -26.32 -9.60 30.08
CA ALA A 112 -27.50 -10.36 29.66
C ALA A 112 -27.19 -11.24 28.43
N ILE A 113 -27.89 -12.37 28.31
CA ILE A 113 -27.77 -13.27 27.18
C ILE A 113 -28.57 -12.69 26.00
N CYS A 114 -27.89 -12.14 24.99
CA CYS A 114 -28.54 -11.46 23.88
C CYS A 114 -29.10 -12.38 22.78
N LYS A 115 -28.61 -13.62 22.65
CA LYS A 115 -28.98 -14.52 21.55
C LYS A 115 -29.08 -15.97 22.03
N LYS A 116 -29.79 -16.80 21.27
CA LYS A 116 -29.80 -18.25 21.48
C LYS A 116 -28.37 -18.77 21.43
N PRO A 117 -27.93 -19.58 22.41
CA PRO A 117 -26.60 -20.17 22.39
C PRO A 117 -26.44 -21.04 21.15
N TYR A 118 -25.24 -21.06 20.58
CA TYR A 118 -24.88 -21.94 19.47
C TYR A 118 -23.61 -22.72 19.82
N ILE A 119 -23.50 -23.93 19.27
CA ILE A 119 -22.33 -24.79 19.47
C ILE A 119 -21.28 -24.37 18.45
N HIS A 120 -20.05 -24.12 18.92
CA HIS A 120 -18.90 -23.86 18.06
C HIS A 120 -17.86 -24.97 18.25
N GLN A 121 -17.60 -25.75 17.19
CA GLN A 121 -16.62 -26.83 17.19
C GLN A 121 -15.42 -26.43 16.31
N LYS A 122 -14.21 -26.42 16.86
CA LYS A 122 -12.96 -26.23 16.11
C LYS A 122 -12.26 -27.58 15.93
N LEU A 123 -12.07 -28.00 14.68
CA LEU A 123 -11.27 -29.18 14.35
C LEU A 123 -9.82 -28.74 14.14
N ILE A 124 -8.91 -29.21 15.00
CA ILE A 124 -7.47 -29.04 14.78
C ILE A 124 -7.02 -30.24 13.95
N PHE A 125 -6.63 -29.98 12.70
CA PHE A 125 -5.99 -30.99 11.85
C PHE A 125 -4.56 -31.20 12.36
N ARG A 126 -4.23 -32.40 12.82
CA ARG A 126 -2.84 -32.85 12.93
C ARG A 126 -2.42 -33.33 11.54
N ASN A 127 -1.52 -32.59 10.90
CA ASN A 127 -0.80 -33.05 9.71
C ASN A 127 0.22 -34.12 10.09
#